data_AF-A0A8C5J4I5-F1
#
_entry.id   AF-A0A8C5J4I5-F1
#
_cell.length_a   1.000
_cell.length_b   1.000
_cell.length_c   1.000
_cell.angle_alpha   90.00
_cell.angle_beta   90.00
_cell.angle_gamma   90.00
#
_symmetry.space_group_name_H-M   'P 1'
#
loop_
_entity.id
_entity.type
_entity.pdbx_description
1 polymer ?
#
loop_
_entity_poly.entity_id
_entity_poly.type
_entity_poly.pdbx_seq_one_letter_code
_entity_poly.pdbx_strand_id
1 'polypeptide(L)'
;MALAAARARTLRALSRPRPPGRVPLPVPSRSRCSPAGAPGALPPGGYRAWRERAARDPAGFWADVARGWLRWDSPFHTAWQPGDTAGSARWFLGGRLNVSVNCLDQHVEKSPNRVALIWERDEPGTAVHLDTEPWLEGILSSPRFSFPSSVQFGATLGLL
;
A
#
# COMPACT_ATOMS: atom_id res chain seq x y z
N MET A 1 -32.42 -5.41 4.34
CA MET A 1 -32.45 -4.53 5.53
C MET A 1 -31.06 -4.19 6.11
N ALA A 2 -30.02 -5.03 5.94
CA ALA A 2 -28.66 -4.75 6.45
C ALA A 2 -27.94 -3.55 5.76
N LEU A 3 -28.17 -3.34 4.47
CA LEU A 3 -27.54 -2.25 3.68
C LEU A 3 -28.00 -0.85 4.12
N ALA A 4 -29.23 -0.71 4.60
CA ALA A 4 -29.76 0.56 5.10
C ALA A 4 -29.15 0.94 6.47
N ALA A 5 -28.89 -0.05 7.33
CA ALA A 5 -28.25 0.16 8.63
C ALA A 5 -26.77 0.53 8.50
N ALA A 6 -26.06 -0.02 7.50
CA ALA A 6 -24.69 0.35 7.18
C ALA A 6 -24.60 1.81 6.69
N ARG A 7 -25.46 2.22 5.74
CA ARG A 7 -25.54 3.61 5.25
C ARG A 7 -25.87 4.61 6.36
N ALA A 8 -26.74 4.25 7.30
CA ALA A 8 -27.09 5.10 8.43
C ALA A 8 -25.93 5.30 9.43
N ARG A 9 -25.08 4.29 9.66
CA ARG A 9 -23.89 4.44 10.52
C ARG A 9 -22.81 5.30 9.88
N THR A 10 -22.57 5.12 8.58
CA THR A 10 -21.59 5.92 7.81
C THR A 10 -21.99 7.40 7.76
N LEU A 11 -23.27 7.69 7.52
CA LEU A 11 -23.78 9.07 7.55
C LEU A 11 -23.76 9.68 8.95
N ARG A 12 -23.90 8.88 10.01
CA ARG A 12 -23.80 9.34 11.42
C ARG A 12 -22.37 9.62 11.87
N ALA A 13 -21.39 8.90 11.33
CA ALA A 13 -19.97 9.17 11.56
C ALA A 13 -19.53 10.48 10.87
N LEU A 14 -20.09 10.79 9.70
CA LEU A 14 -19.82 12.01 8.93
C LEU A 14 -20.56 13.26 9.45
N SER A 15 -21.58 13.10 10.31
CA SER A 15 -22.45 14.20 10.78
C SER A 15 -22.23 14.62 12.24
N ARG A 16 -21.21 14.09 12.93
CA ARG A 16 -20.86 14.59 14.27
C ARG A 16 -20.25 15.99 14.17
N PRO A 17 -20.77 17.01 14.89
CA PRO A 17 -20.16 18.33 14.90
C PRO A 17 -18.75 18.24 15.49
N ARG A 18 -17.78 18.87 14.79
CA ARG A 18 -16.38 18.92 15.19
C ARG A 18 -16.22 19.80 16.44
N PRO A 19 -15.47 19.38 17.47
CA PRO A 19 -15.12 20.27 18.57
C PRO A 19 -14.27 21.44 18.03
N PRO A 20 -14.53 22.70 18.42
CA PRO A 20 -13.71 23.83 18.03
C PRO A 20 -12.40 23.80 18.82
N GLY A 21 -11.28 23.79 18.11
CA GLY A 21 -9.95 23.95 18.70
C GLY A 21 -8.97 22.89 18.25
N ARG A 22 -7.72 23.33 18.02
CA ARG A 22 -6.56 22.46 17.76
C ARG A 22 -6.46 21.42 18.86
N VAL A 23 -6.86 20.18 18.59
CA VAL A 23 -6.35 19.06 19.36
C VAL A 23 -4.91 18.89 18.89
N PRO A 24 -3.88 19.09 19.73
CA PRO A 24 -2.54 18.67 19.39
C PRO A 24 -2.63 17.16 19.20
N LEU A 25 -2.54 16.72 17.95
CA LEU A 25 -2.54 15.29 17.69
C LEU A 25 -1.30 14.72 18.38
N PRO A 26 -1.42 13.58 19.08
CA PRO A 26 -0.25 12.82 19.40
C PRO A 26 0.39 12.45 18.06
N VAL A 27 1.46 13.18 17.70
CA VAL A 27 2.42 12.68 16.73
C VAL A 27 2.75 11.31 17.28
N PRO A 28 2.47 10.20 16.57
CA PRO A 28 2.94 8.91 17.06
C PRO A 28 4.40 9.16 17.36
N SER A 29 4.79 8.91 18.62
CA SER A 29 6.18 9.11 19.02
C SER A 29 7.02 8.45 17.93
N ARG A 30 8.25 8.90 17.73
CA ARG A 30 9.23 8.07 17.01
C ARG A 30 9.48 6.76 17.79
N SER A 31 8.46 6.03 18.25
CA SER A 31 8.22 4.63 17.96
C SER A 31 8.87 4.33 16.62
N ARG A 32 10.19 4.13 16.70
CA ARG A 32 10.95 3.40 15.72
C ARG A 32 10.04 2.24 15.40
N CYS A 33 9.61 2.11 14.14
CA CYS A 33 9.21 0.80 13.66
C CYS A 33 10.36 -0.11 14.12
N SER A 34 10.13 -0.87 15.18
CA SER A 34 11.11 -1.83 15.63
C SER A 34 11.23 -2.80 14.47
N PRO A 35 12.42 -3.02 13.88
CA PRO A 35 12.55 -3.93 12.75
C PRO A 35 12.31 -5.38 13.17
N ALA A 36 12.22 -5.64 14.48
CA ALA A 36 11.96 -6.95 15.05
C ALA A 36 10.49 -7.35 14.85
N GLY A 37 10.19 -7.90 13.67
CA GLY A 37 8.92 -8.60 13.41
C GLY A 37 8.23 -8.27 12.09
N ALA A 38 8.80 -7.44 11.22
CA ALA A 38 8.25 -7.25 9.88
C ALA A 38 8.46 -8.53 9.04
N PRO A 39 7.42 -9.14 8.46
CA PRO A 39 7.61 -10.18 7.47
C PRO A 39 8.40 -9.61 6.29
N GLY A 40 9.51 -10.27 5.94
CA GLY A 40 10.47 -9.78 4.96
C GLY A 40 11.57 -8.91 5.57
N ALA A 41 12.40 -9.43 6.47
CA ALA A 41 13.63 -8.72 6.81
C ALA A 41 14.62 -8.79 5.63
N LEU A 42 15.34 -7.70 5.35
CA LEU A 42 16.54 -7.79 4.50
C LEU A 42 17.50 -8.84 5.10
N PRO A 43 18.33 -9.50 4.28
CA PRO A 43 19.32 -10.45 4.79
C PRO A 43 20.10 -9.84 5.95
N PRO A 44 20.50 -10.62 6.98
CA PRO A 44 21.24 -10.08 8.12
C PRO A 44 22.48 -9.32 7.64
N GLY A 45 22.68 -8.11 8.16
CA GLY A 45 23.76 -7.23 7.75
C GLY A 45 23.38 -5.75 7.85
N GLY A 46 24.37 -4.89 7.59
CA GLY A 46 24.15 -3.45 7.45
C GLY A 46 24.13 -3.03 5.97
N TYR A 47 23.81 -1.76 5.73
CA TYR A 47 23.76 -1.15 4.40
C TYR A 47 24.94 -1.52 3.49
N ARG A 48 26.17 -1.46 4.01
CA ARG A 48 27.38 -1.79 3.25
C ARG A 48 27.37 -3.23 2.73
N ALA A 49 26.98 -4.19 3.56
CA ALA A 49 26.90 -5.60 3.19
C ALA A 49 25.82 -5.85 2.13
N TRP A 50 24.66 -5.18 2.25
CA TRP A 50 23.60 -5.26 1.24
C TRP A 50 24.04 -4.70 -0.11
N ARG A 51 24.74 -3.55 -0.10
CA ARG A 51 25.28 -2.94 -1.32
C ARG A 51 26.30 -3.86 -2.00
N GLU A 52 27.21 -4.44 -1.23
CA GLU A 52 28.21 -5.38 -1.75
C GLU A 52 27.55 -6.65 -2.30
N ARG A 53 26.53 -7.19 -1.62
CA ARG A 53 25.78 -8.35 -2.10
C ARG A 53 25.00 -8.05 -3.38
N ALA A 54 24.27 -6.94 -3.43
CA ALA A 54 23.50 -6.52 -4.59
C ALA A 54 24.39 -6.26 -5.82
N ALA A 55 25.64 -5.82 -5.61
CA ALA A 55 26.61 -5.65 -6.70
C ALA A 55 27.18 -6.98 -7.20
N ARG A 56 27.39 -7.96 -6.31
CA ARG A 56 27.95 -9.28 -6.67
C ARG A 56 26.92 -10.21 -7.30
N ASP A 57 25.71 -10.25 -6.75
CA ASP A 57 24.61 -11.10 -7.20
C ASP A 57 23.29 -10.30 -7.14
N PRO A 58 23.02 -9.48 -8.17
CA PRO A 58 21.81 -8.66 -8.21
C PRO A 58 20.55 -9.52 -8.29
N ALA A 59 20.58 -10.59 -9.09
CA ALA A 59 19.41 -11.45 -9.30
C ALA A 59 19.00 -12.16 -8.00
N GLY A 60 19.95 -12.79 -7.31
CA GLY A 60 19.67 -13.48 -6.04
C GLY A 60 19.31 -12.51 -4.92
N PHE A 61 20.01 -11.38 -4.81
CA PHE A 61 19.68 -10.37 -3.81
C PHE A 61 18.22 -9.89 -3.95
N TRP A 62 17.83 -9.44 -5.15
CA TRP A 62 16.48 -8.92 -5.37
C TRP A 62 15.42 -10.02 -5.34
N ALA A 63 15.75 -11.27 -5.68
CA ALA A 63 14.84 -12.40 -5.51
C ALA A 63 14.43 -12.58 -4.05
N ASP A 64 15.40 -12.55 -3.13
CA ASP A 64 15.14 -12.72 -1.71
C ASP A 64 14.30 -11.57 -1.14
N VAL A 65 14.66 -10.33 -1.51
CA VAL A 65 13.92 -9.14 -1.09
C VAL A 65 12.48 -9.20 -1.61
N ALA A 66 12.29 -9.48 -2.89
CA ALA A 66 10.95 -9.52 -3.48
C ALA A 66 10.05 -10.61 -2.88
N ARG A 67 10.60 -11.78 -2.53
CA ARG A 67 9.85 -12.86 -1.88
C ARG A 67 9.55 -12.58 -0.41
N GLY A 68 10.41 -11.83 0.26
CA GLY A 68 10.21 -11.45 1.66
C GLY A 68 9.16 -10.35 1.84
N TRP A 69 9.17 -9.34 0.96
CA TRP A 69 8.40 -8.11 1.16
C TRP A 69 7.09 -8.02 0.37
N LEU A 70 6.99 -8.71 -0.76
CA LEU A 70 5.81 -8.63 -1.64
C LEU A 70 5.00 -9.91 -1.58
N ARG A 71 3.67 -9.76 -1.57
CA ARG A 71 2.71 -10.84 -1.79
C ARG A 71 2.54 -11.04 -3.29
N TRP A 72 2.90 -12.23 -3.74
CA TRP A 72 2.77 -12.68 -5.12
C TRP A 72 1.54 -13.56 -5.25
N ASP A 73 0.70 -13.29 -6.25
CA ASP A 73 -0.39 -14.19 -6.64
C ASP A 73 0.15 -15.42 -7.37
N SER A 74 1.26 -15.24 -8.10
CA SER A 74 1.99 -16.33 -8.74
C SER A 74 3.49 -16.05 -8.63
N PRO A 75 4.29 -17.01 -8.15
CA PRO A 75 5.71 -16.79 -7.92
C PRO A 75 6.45 -16.58 -9.24
N PHE A 76 7.42 -15.68 -9.24
CA PHE A 76 8.34 -15.52 -10.37
C PHE A 76 9.41 -16.61 -10.36
N HIS A 77 9.85 -17.02 -11.55
CA HIS A 77 10.97 -17.95 -11.71
C HIS A 77 12.31 -17.23 -11.93
N THR A 78 12.29 -16.05 -12.57
CA THR A 78 13.51 -15.26 -12.87
C THR A 78 13.38 -13.86 -12.30
N ALA A 79 14.21 -13.52 -11.31
CA ALA A 79 14.15 -12.23 -10.63
C ALA A 79 14.65 -11.07 -11.49
N TRP A 80 15.73 -11.30 -12.25
CA TRP A 80 16.30 -10.30 -13.14
C TRP A 80 16.88 -10.97 -14.38
N GLN A 81 16.60 -10.37 -15.53
CA GLN A 81 17.21 -10.72 -16.81
C GLN A 81 17.78 -9.42 -17.41
N PRO A 82 19.10 -9.35 -17.66
CA PRO A 82 19.68 -8.25 -18.40
C PRO A 82 19.10 -8.25 -19.82
N GLY A 83 18.85 -7.06 -20.34
CA GLY A 83 18.38 -6.89 -21.70
C GLY A 83 19.55 -6.78 -22.68
N ASP A 84 19.33 -7.19 -23.93
CA ASP A 84 20.35 -7.14 -24.98
C ASP A 84 20.65 -5.70 -25.45
N THR A 85 19.69 -4.79 -25.23
CA THR A 85 19.79 -3.36 -25.56
C THR A 85 19.47 -2.49 -24.34
N ALA A 86 19.95 -1.24 -24.36
CA ALA A 86 19.64 -0.27 -23.31
C ALA A 86 18.11 -0.14 -23.13
N GLY A 87 17.63 -0.34 -21.90
CA GLY A 87 16.20 -0.25 -21.56
C GLY A 87 15.40 -1.55 -21.69
N SER A 88 16.00 -2.67 -22.10
CA SER A 88 15.28 -3.96 -22.27
C SER A 88 15.39 -4.91 -21.08
N ALA A 89 15.84 -4.43 -19.92
CA ALA A 89 15.95 -5.24 -18.70
C ALA A 89 14.57 -5.68 -18.19
N ARG A 90 14.46 -6.94 -17.75
CA ARG A 90 13.21 -7.52 -17.23
C ARG A 90 13.37 -7.95 -15.79
N TRP A 91 12.31 -7.74 -15.01
CA TRP A 91 12.27 -8.06 -13.59
C TRP A 91 11.10 -9.00 -13.29
N PHE A 92 11.34 -9.97 -12.41
CA PHE A 92 10.34 -10.91 -11.86
C PHE A 92 9.48 -11.60 -12.93
N LEU A 93 10.13 -12.17 -13.93
CA LEU A 93 9.48 -12.90 -15.03
C LEU A 93 8.68 -14.11 -14.50
N GLY A 94 7.48 -14.27 -15.06
CA GLY A 94 6.50 -15.27 -14.63
C GLY A 94 5.77 -14.89 -13.34
N GLY A 95 6.19 -13.83 -12.65
CA GLY A 95 5.55 -13.34 -11.45
C GLY A 95 4.27 -12.57 -11.75
N ARG A 96 3.23 -12.80 -10.94
CA ARG A 96 2.00 -11.99 -10.95
C ARG A 96 1.73 -11.48 -9.55
N LEU A 97 1.42 -10.19 -9.44
CA LEU A 97 1.00 -9.56 -8.20
C LEU A 97 -0.03 -8.47 -8.49
N ASN A 98 -0.79 -8.12 -7.46
CA ASN A 98 -1.67 -6.95 -7.46
C ASN A 98 -1.10 -5.87 -6.52
N VAL A 99 -0.96 -4.64 -7.03
CA VAL A 99 -0.43 -3.51 -6.25
C VAL A 99 -1.36 -3.13 -5.10
N SER A 100 -2.68 -3.12 -5.32
CA SER A 100 -3.67 -2.79 -4.30
C SER A 100 -3.62 -3.79 -3.14
N VAL A 101 -3.48 -5.09 -3.44
CA VAL A 101 -3.34 -6.14 -2.41
C VAL A 101 -2.12 -5.92 -1.53
N ASN A 102 -1.02 -5.47 -2.14
CA ASN A 102 0.22 -5.17 -1.42
C ASN A 102 0.16 -3.82 -0.68
N CYS A 103 -0.56 -2.81 -1.17
CA CYS A 103 -0.60 -1.49 -0.51
C CYS A 103 -1.72 -1.34 0.51
N LEU A 104 -2.78 -2.15 0.41
CA LEU A 104 -4.01 -1.98 1.16
C LEU A 104 -4.42 -3.26 1.88
N ASP A 105 -4.80 -4.30 1.13
CA ASP A 105 -5.43 -5.50 1.69
C ASP A 105 -4.55 -6.17 2.77
N GLN A 106 -3.23 -6.30 2.55
CA GLN A 106 -2.33 -6.87 3.56
C GLN A 106 -2.26 -6.05 4.86
N HIS A 107 -2.49 -4.74 4.79
CA HIS A 107 -2.47 -3.85 5.94
C HIS A 107 -3.83 -3.86 6.66
N VAL A 108 -4.92 -4.01 5.92
CA VAL A 108 -6.27 -4.27 6.49
C VAL A 108 -6.23 -5.56 7.30
N GLU A 109 -5.67 -6.65 6.75
CA GLU A 109 -5.56 -7.94 7.44
C GLU A 109 -4.74 -7.85 8.75
N LYS A 110 -3.64 -7.09 8.77
CA LYS A 110 -2.72 -7.02 9.92
C LYS A 110 -3.10 -5.95 10.95
N SER A 111 -3.64 -4.81 10.52
CA SER A 111 -3.85 -3.63 11.35
C SER A 111 -4.93 -2.70 10.77
N PRO A 112 -6.21 -3.09 10.83
CA PRO A 112 -7.31 -2.38 10.15
C PRO A 112 -7.52 -0.95 10.64
N ASN A 113 -7.26 -0.70 11.93
CA ASN A 113 -7.42 0.60 12.59
C ASN A 113 -6.19 1.52 12.50
N ARG A 114 -5.19 1.15 11.68
CA ARG A 114 -4.03 2.01 11.45
C ARG A 114 -4.41 3.12 10.46
N VAL A 115 -3.99 4.34 10.76
CA VAL A 115 -4.13 5.47 9.83
C VAL A 115 -3.34 5.16 8.55
N ALA A 116 -4.03 5.10 7.40
CA ALA A 116 -3.46 4.85 6.09
C ALA A 116 -3.14 6.15 5.34
N LEU A 117 -4.03 7.13 5.41
CA LEU A 117 -3.87 8.43 4.76
C LEU A 117 -4.15 9.56 5.74
N ILE A 118 -3.24 10.52 5.79
CA ILE A 118 -3.44 11.82 6.44
C ILE A 118 -3.65 12.82 5.32
N TRP A 119 -4.89 13.28 5.17
CA TRP A 119 -5.24 14.26 4.16
C TRP A 119 -5.37 15.65 4.80
N GLU A 120 -4.41 16.52 4.53
CA GLU A 120 -4.51 17.94 4.86
C GLU A 120 -5.32 18.65 3.76
N ARG A 121 -6.44 19.26 4.13
CA ARG A 121 -7.22 20.09 3.21
C ARG A 121 -6.59 21.47 3.06
N ASP A 122 -7.04 22.20 2.07
CA ASP A 122 -6.53 23.53 1.72
C ASP A 122 -6.66 24.53 2.88
N GLU A 123 -7.71 24.41 3.72
CA GLU A 123 -7.82 25.25 4.91
C GLU A 123 -6.87 24.77 6.04
N PRO A 124 -6.01 25.66 6.55
CA PRO A 124 -5.03 25.29 7.56
C PRO A 124 -5.71 24.75 8.82
N GLY A 125 -5.20 23.63 9.33
CA GLY A 125 -5.73 22.97 10.52
C GLY A 125 -6.92 22.03 10.26
N THR A 126 -7.24 21.73 9.01
CA THR A 126 -8.31 20.78 8.66
C THR A 126 -7.79 19.45 8.09
N ALA A 127 -6.88 18.81 8.82
CA ALA A 127 -6.41 17.46 8.50
C ALA A 127 -7.46 16.39 8.82
N VAL A 128 -7.63 15.42 7.93
CA VAL A 128 -8.50 14.25 8.05
C VAL A 128 -7.63 13.01 8.06
N HIS A 129 -7.84 12.14 9.06
CA HIS A 129 -7.15 10.87 9.17
C HIS A 129 -8.09 9.78 8.67
N LEU A 130 -7.64 9.01 7.69
CA LEU A 130 -8.38 7.90 7.13
C LEU A 130 -7.70 6.61 7.57
N ASP A 131 -8.42 5.85 8.40
CA ASP A 131 -8.00 4.52 8.83
C ASP A 131 -8.14 3.52 7.67
N THR A 132 -7.33 2.47 7.68
CA THR A 132 -7.14 1.56 6.54
C THR A 132 -8.44 0.88 6.09
N GLU A 133 -9.23 0.33 7.02
CA GLU A 133 -10.51 -0.34 6.71
C GLU A 133 -11.60 0.64 6.25
N PRO A 134 -11.93 1.73 6.98
CA PRO A 134 -12.89 2.73 6.50
C PRO A 134 -12.54 3.35 5.14
N TRP A 135 -11.24 3.48 4.84
CA TRP A 135 -10.77 3.98 3.55
C TRP A 135 -11.09 3.00 2.41
N LEU A 136 -10.80 1.70 2.58
CA LEU A 136 -11.13 0.66 1.60
C LEU A 136 -12.64 0.62 1.32
N GLU A 137 -13.45 0.60 2.37
CA GLU A 137 -14.92 0.62 2.24
C GLU A 137 -15.41 1.87 1.51
N GLY A 138 -14.78 3.03 1.76
CA GLY A 138 -15.08 4.27 1.06
C GLY A 138 -14.79 4.19 -0.44
N ILE A 139 -13.69 3.54 -0.84
CA ILE A 139 -13.36 3.32 -2.25
C ILE A 139 -14.38 2.40 -2.92
N LEU A 140 -14.66 1.24 -2.31
CA LEU A 140 -15.55 0.23 -2.88
C LEU A 140 -17.01 0.68 -2.94
N SER A 141 -17.44 1.53 -2.01
CA SER A 141 -18.80 2.08 -1.99
C SER A 141 -18.98 3.29 -2.93
N SER A 142 -17.92 3.80 -3.56
CA SER A 142 -18.01 4.97 -4.43
C SER A 142 -18.70 4.60 -5.75
N PRO A 143 -19.83 5.23 -6.13
CA PRO A 143 -20.48 4.97 -7.42
C PRO A 143 -19.63 5.42 -8.63
N ARG A 144 -18.58 6.21 -8.39
CA ARG A 144 -17.58 6.57 -9.40
C ARG A 144 -16.54 5.47 -9.62
N PHE A 145 -16.44 4.53 -8.68
CA PHE A 145 -15.62 3.33 -8.81
C PHE A 145 -16.46 2.25 -9.52
N SER A 146 -16.83 2.53 -10.77
CA SER A 146 -17.41 1.54 -11.67
C SER A 146 -16.46 1.42 -12.84
N PHE A 147 -15.80 0.26 -12.96
CA PHE A 147 -15.01 -0.04 -14.15
C PHE A 147 -15.99 -0.33 -15.28
N PRO A 148 -16.03 0.49 -16.35
CA PRO A 148 -16.75 0.08 -17.54
C PRO A 148 -16.13 -1.23 -18.04
N SER A 149 -16.97 -2.15 -18.53
CA SER A 149 -16.57 -3.49 -19.00
C SER A 149 -15.51 -3.49 -20.11
N SER A 150 -15.19 -2.31 -20.66
CA SER A 150 -14.15 -2.07 -21.66
C SER A 150 -12.75 -1.80 -21.08
N VAL A 151 -12.59 -1.57 -19.77
CA VAL A 151 -11.26 -1.37 -19.16
C VAL A 151 -10.58 -2.73 -18.99
N GLN A 152 -9.50 -2.94 -19.73
CA GLN A 152 -8.69 -4.14 -19.68
C GLN A 152 -7.37 -3.89 -18.93
N PHE A 153 -6.73 -4.97 -18.48
CA PHE A 153 -5.36 -4.90 -17.94
C PHE A 153 -4.43 -4.25 -18.97
N GLY A 154 -3.69 -3.22 -18.55
CA GLY A 154 -2.80 -2.44 -19.41
C GLY A 154 -3.44 -1.21 -20.07
N ALA A 155 -4.72 -0.93 -19.81
CA ALA A 155 -5.35 0.32 -20.24
C ALA A 155 -4.81 1.54 -19.45
N THR A 156 -4.49 2.61 -20.15
CA THR A 156 -4.13 3.90 -19.54
C THR A 156 -5.40 4.66 -19.15
N LEU A 157 -5.51 5.04 -17.88
CA LEU A 157 -6.59 5.88 -17.38
C LEU A 157 -6.06 7.29 -17.12
N GLY A 158 -6.68 8.30 -17.73
CA GLY A 158 -6.45 9.70 -17.39
C GLY A 158 -7.28 10.09 -16.17
N LEU A 159 -6.63 10.66 -15.16
CA LEU A 159 -7.32 11.33 -14.06
C LEU A 159 -7.59 12.77 -14.52
N LEU A 160 -8.86 13.09 -14.79
CA LEU A 160 -9.34 14.43 -15.13
C LEU A 160 -10.02 15.07 -13.93
#